data_AF-A0A6A5ECP4-F1
#
_entry.id   AF-A0A6A5ECP4-F1
#
_cell.length_a   1.000
_cell.length_b   1.000
_cell.length_c   1.000
_cell.angle_alpha   90.00
_cell.angle_beta   90.00
_cell.angle_gamma   90.00
#
_symmetry.space_group_name_H-M   'P 1'
#
loop_
_entity.id
_entity.type
_entity.pdbx_description
1 polymer ?
#
loop_
_entity_poly.entity_id
_entity_poly.type
_entity_poly.pdbx_seq_one_letter_code
_entity_poly.pdbx_strand_id
1 'polypeptide(L)'
;MFSKLLKIVEEIKETQKVHADVEALEERLGDRSLVSAVVAMVADIGGTNVDDATRRMMKYVLSNELALDYNMFGRHGKKKFKDLCLFNVVYEALKNNSLTAQVNQQEAERALSKWFTGARDRGGQRASRQPVPN
;
A
#
# COMPACT_ATOMS: atom_id res chain seq x y z
N MET A 1 24.17 14.04 4.14
CA MET A 1 22.93 13.32 4.52
C MET A 1 22.18 12.73 3.32
N PHE A 2 22.18 13.36 2.14
CA PHE A 2 21.49 12.84 0.94
C PHE A 2 21.91 11.44 0.46
N SER A 3 23.19 11.05 0.59
CA SER A 3 23.64 9.74 0.09
C SER A 3 23.12 8.54 0.88
N LYS A 4 22.78 8.73 2.17
CA LYS A 4 22.22 7.68 3.02
C LYS A 4 20.75 7.42 2.69
N LEU A 5 20.00 8.48 2.41
CA LEU A 5 18.61 8.40 1.97
C LEU A 5 18.52 7.78 0.57
N LEU A 6 19.41 8.15 -0.36
CA LEU A 6 19.45 7.59 -1.71
C LEU A 6 19.75 6.08 -1.68
N LYS A 7 20.69 5.65 -0.82
CA LYS A 7 20.99 4.22 -0.60
C LYS A 7 19.80 3.45 -0.04
N ILE A 8 19.07 4.02 0.91
CA ILE A 8 17.85 3.40 1.45
C ILE A 8 16.78 3.28 0.36
N VAL A 9 16.63 4.30 -0.50
CA VAL A 9 15.69 4.27 -1.63
C VAL A 9 16.09 3.22 -2.68
N GLU A 10 17.39 3.09 -2.97
CA GLU A 10 17.90 2.04 -3.86
C GLU A 10 17.74 0.64 -3.25
N GLU A 11 18.04 0.46 -1.95
CA GLU A 11 17.80 -0.80 -1.23
C GLU A 11 16.32 -1.17 -1.20
N ILE A 12 15.40 -0.21 -1.02
CA ILE A 12 13.95 -0.45 -1.07
C ILE A 12 13.52 -0.85 -2.48
N LYS A 13 14.09 -0.24 -3.52
CA LYS A 13 13.85 -0.62 -4.93
C LYS A 13 14.41 -2.00 -5.27
N GLU A 14 15.55 -2.38 -4.71
CA GLU A 14 16.12 -3.73 -4.85
C GLU A 14 15.33 -4.76 -4.07
N THR A 15 14.81 -4.40 -2.89
CA THR A 15 13.91 -5.25 -2.10
C THR A 15 12.58 -5.48 -2.82
N GLN A 16 12.07 -4.50 -3.58
CA GLN A 16 10.91 -4.68 -4.48
C GLN A 16 11.14 -5.70 -5.61
N LYS A 17 12.39 -6.08 -5.89
CA LYS A 17 12.76 -6.99 -6.98
C LYS A 17 12.94 -8.44 -6.54
N VAL A 18 12.91 -8.72 -5.24
CA VAL A 18 12.89 -10.07 -4.69
C VAL A 18 11.56 -10.25 -3.96
N HIS A 19 10.99 -11.44 -4.06
CA HIS A 19 9.87 -11.99 -3.29
C HIS A 19 10.10 -11.86 -1.75
N ALA A 20 10.26 -10.65 -1.22
CA ALA A 20 10.66 -10.42 0.15
C ALA A 20 9.42 -10.31 1.02
N ASP A 21 9.28 -11.28 1.92
CA ASP A 21 8.20 -11.42 2.88
C ASP A 21 7.83 -10.10 3.53
N VAL A 22 6.53 -9.80 3.53
CA VAL A 22 5.93 -8.71 4.32
C VAL A 22 6.44 -8.77 5.77
N GLU A 23 6.70 -9.97 6.30
CA GLU A 23 7.25 -10.20 7.64
C GLU A 23 8.66 -9.61 7.83
N ALA A 24 9.54 -9.71 6.83
CA ALA A 24 10.88 -9.10 6.90
C ALA A 24 10.83 -7.56 6.81
N LEU A 25 9.81 -7.04 6.10
CA LEU A 25 9.55 -5.59 6.02
C LEU A 25 8.99 -5.07 7.35
N GLU A 26 8.08 -5.82 8.00
CA GLU A 26 7.55 -5.51 9.34
C GLU A 26 8.65 -5.53 10.41
N GLU A 27 9.59 -6.48 10.35
CA GLU A 27 10.72 -6.55 11.30
C GLU A 27 11.67 -5.35 11.17
N ARG A 28 11.94 -4.89 9.93
CA ARG A 28 12.78 -3.70 9.67
C ARG A 28 12.08 -2.38 9.96
N LEU A 29 10.75 -2.33 9.88
CA LEU A 29 9.93 -1.15 10.23
C LEU A 29 9.82 -0.92 11.75
N GLY A 30 10.50 -1.71 12.59
CA GLY A 30 10.66 -1.43 14.02
C GLY A 30 11.43 -0.13 14.33
N ASP A 31 12.23 0.38 13.38
CA ASP A 31 12.91 1.66 13.49
C ASP A 31 11.98 2.82 13.06
N ARG A 32 11.55 3.63 14.04
CA ARG A 32 10.67 4.79 13.81
C ARG A 32 11.22 5.77 12.77
N SER A 33 12.54 5.88 12.62
CA SER A 33 13.15 6.78 11.65
C SER A 33 12.93 6.31 10.20
N LEU A 34 12.93 4.99 9.98
CA LEU A 34 12.61 4.38 8.69
C LEU A 34 11.12 4.53 8.39
N VAL A 35 10.23 4.30 9.36
CA VAL A 35 8.78 4.49 9.19
C VAL A 35 8.47 5.92 8.74
N SER A 36 9.02 6.93 9.41
CA SER A 36 8.79 8.33 9.03
C SER A 36 9.32 8.65 7.62
N ALA A 37 10.47 8.09 7.23
CA ALA A 37 11.00 8.27 5.88
C ALA A 37 10.10 7.60 4.82
N VAL A 38 9.61 6.39 5.08
CA VAL A 38 8.70 5.67 4.19
C VAL A 38 7.36 6.41 4.09
N VAL A 39 6.81 6.89 5.20
CA VAL A 39 5.59 7.72 5.20
C VAL A 39 5.77 8.97 4.35
N ALA A 40 6.89 9.68 4.49
CA ALA A 40 7.17 10.87 3.68
C ALA A 40 7.24 10.54 2.17
N MET A 41 7.91 9.44 1.81
CA MET A 41 7.98 8.98 0.41
C MET A 41 6.61 8.60 -0.14
N VAL A 42 5.78 7.89 0.66
CA VAL A 42 4.44 7.48 0.24
C VAL A 42 3.51 8.70 0.16
N ALA A 43 3.65 9.67 1.06
CA ALA A 43 2.88 10.92 1.05
C ALA A 43 3.16 11.77 -0.19
N ASP A 44 4.41 11.81 -0.64
CA ASP A 44 4.86 12.58 -1.82
C ASP A 44 4.20 12.12 -3.14
N ILE A 45 3.76 10.85 -3.21
CA ILE A 45 2.96 10.34 -4.34
C ILE A 45 1.66 11.15 -4.51
N GLY A 46 1.12 11.64 -3.40
CA GLY A 46 -0.04 12.52 -3.35
C GLY A 46 -1.32 11.91 -3.95
N GLY A 47 -2.23 12.78 -4.35
CA GLY A 47 -3.55 12.45 -4.89
C GLY A 47 -4.56 13.55 -4.53
N THR A 48 -5.63 13.65 -5.31
CA THR A 48 -6.60 14.76 -5.18
C THR A 48 -7.72 14.49 -4.19
N ASN A 49 -7.87 13.24 -3.76
CA ASN A 49 -8.82 12.80 -2.74
C ASN A 49 -8.35 11.45 -2.16
N VAL A 50 -9.01 10.99 -1.09
CA VAL A 50 -8.62 9.78 -0.34
C VAL A 50 -8.55 8.54 -1.23
N ASP A 51 -9.54 8.33 -2.11
CA ASP A 51 -9.59 7.18 -3.01
C ASP A 51 -8.44 7.20 -4.03
N ASP A 52 -8.18 8.36 -4.67
CA ASP A 52 -7.11 8.49 -5.66
C ASP A 52 -5.73 8.38 -4.99
N ALA A 53 -5.53 9.06 -3.86
CA ALA A 53 -4.30 8.99 -3.07
C ALA A 53 -4.02 7.55 -2.63
N THR A 54 -5.00 6.88 -2.02
CA THR A 54 -4.90 5.47 -1.62
C THR A 54 -4.51 4.59 -2.81
N ARG A 55 -5.16 4.79 -3.96
CA ARG A 55 -4.87 4.00 -5.16
C ARG A 55 -3.45 4.19 -5.67
N ARG A 56 -2.93 5.41 -5.66
CA ARG A 56 -1.56 5.71 -6.11
C ARG A 56 -0.54 5.19 -5.11
N MET A 57 -0.72 5.47 -3.82
CA MET A 57 0.14 5.02 -2.73
C MET A 57 0.25 3.50 -2.69
N MET A 58 -0.88 2.79 -2.72
CA MET A 58 -0.90 1.33 -2.61
C MET A 58 -0.24 0.62 -3.79
N LYS A 59 -0.16 1.22 -4.98
CA LYS A 59 0.62 0.65 -6.10
C LYS A 59 2.12 0.60 -5.83
N TYR A 60 2.62 1.49 -4.96
CA TYR A 60 4.02 1.50 -4.53
C TYR A 60 4.25 0.63 -3.30
N VAL A 61 3.25 0.56 -2.41
CA VAL A 61 3.37 -0.17 -1.14
C VAL A 61 3.21 -1.69 -1.32
N LEU A 62 2.31 -2.13 -2.19
CA LEU A 62 1.98 -3.55 -2.33
C LEU A 62 1.89 -3.99 -3.79
N SER A 63 2.63 -5.03 -4.14
CA SER A 63 2.55 -5.66 -5.46
C SER A 63 1.17 -6.28 -5.68
N ASN A 64 0.78 -6.45 -6.94
CA ASN A 64 -0.53 -7.04 -7.23
C ASN A 64 -0.63 -8.50 -6.78
N GLU A 65 0.46 -9.25 -6.90
CA GLU A 65 0.55 -10.65 -6.47
C GLU A 65 0.32 -10.78 -4.96
N LEU A 66 1.05 -10.00 -4.16
CA LEU A 66 0.84 -9.96 -2.71
C LEU A 66 -0.56 -9.46 -2.37
N ALA A 67 -1.10 -8.48 -3.10
CA ALA A 67 -2.47 -7.99 -2.85
C ALA A 67 -3.56 -9.05 -3.01
N LEU A 68 -3.30 -10.17 -3.70
CA LEU A 68 -4.25 -11.29 -3.80
C LEU A 68 -4.36 -12.08 -2.49
N ASP A 69 -3.31 -12.13 -1.67
CA ASP A 69 -3.28 -12.89 -0.42
C ASP A 69 -3.81 -12.11 0.79
N TYR A 70 -4.03 -10.81 0.64
CA TYR A 70 -4.49 -9.94 1.72
C TYR A 70 -5.88 -9.35 1.45
N ASN A 71 -6.56 -8.98 2.53
CA ASN A 71 -7.60 -7.96 2.50
C ASN A 71 -7.56 -7.16 3.81
N MET A 72 -8.42 -6.14 3.92
CA MET A 72 -8.41 -5.25 5.08
C MET A 72 -8.56 -5.99 6.43
N PHE A 73 -9.42 -7.01 6.50
CA PHE A 73 -9.84 -7.64 7.75
C PHE A 73 -9.48 -9.12 7.90
N GLY A 74 -8.73 -9.70 6.96
CA GLY A 74 -8.35 -11.12 6.95
C GLY A 74 -9.50 -12.09 6.67
N ARG A 75 -10.53 -11.67 5.91
CA ARG A 75 -11.69 -12.53 5.61
C ARG A 75 -11.39 -13.57 4.53
N HIS A 76 -12.13 -14.68 4.54
CA HIS A 76 -12.07 -15.74 3.53
C HIS A 76 -10.68 -16.38 3.35
N GLY A 77 -9.96 -16.62 4.46
CA GLY A 77 -8.64 -17.25 4.44
C GLY A 77 -7.50 -16.34 3.98
N LYS A 78 -7.76 -15.05 3.76
CA LYS A 78 -6.73 -14.05 3.43
C LYS A 78 -6.07 -13.50 4.68
N LYS A 79 -4.83 -13.03 4.54
CA LYS A 79 -4.11 -12.31 5.59
C LYS A 79 -4.72 -10.93 5.85
N LYS A 80 -4.61 -10.44 7.08
CA LYS A 80 -5.22 -9.19 7.55
C LYS A 80 -4.25 -8.01 7.40
N PHE A 81 -4.54 -7.12 6.46
CA PHE A 81 -3.69 -5.94 6.19
C PHE A 81 -3.73 -4.91 7.32
N LYS A 82 -4.87 -4.75 8.01
CA LYS A 82 -5.03 -3.77 9.09
C LYS A 82 -4.05 -3.95 10.26
N ASP A 83 -3.53 -5.17 10.45
CA ASP A 83 -2.60 -5.47 11.55
C ASP A 83 -1.13 -5.23 11.15
N LEU A 84 -0.85 -4.91 9.89
CA LEU A 84 0.48 -4.61 9.39
C LEU A 84 0.86 -3.15 9.66
N CYS A 85 2.14 -2.88 9.93
CA CYS A 85 2.72 -1.55 9.95
C CYS A 85 2.47 -0.79 8.63
N LEU A 86 2.40 -1.52 7.50
CA LEU A 86 2.02 -0.94 6.21
C LEU A 86 0.68 -0.20 6.21
N PHE A 87 -0.28 -0.61 7.05
CA PHE A 87 -1.51 0.15 7.23
C PHE A 87 -1.24 1.54 7.83
N ASN A 88 -0.42 1.60 8.88
CA ASN A 88 -0.04 2.86 9.52
C ASN A 88 0.74 3.76 8.55
N VAL A 89 1.65 3.19 7.76
CA VAL A 89 2.40 3.93 6.73
C VAL A 89 1.44 4.64 5.76
N VAL A 90 0.45 3.92 5.24
CA VAL A 90 -0.50 4.51 4.28
C VAL A 90 -1.45 5.49 4.97
N TYR A 91 -1.89 5.19 6.19
CA TYR A 91 -2.78 6.08 6.94
C TYR A 91 -2.10 7.41 7.28
N GLU A 92 -0.85 7.37 7.76
CA GLU A 92 -0.06 8.57 8.03
C GLU A 92 0.27 9.32 6.73
N ALA A 93 0.56 8.61 5.64
CA ALA A 93 0.80 9.24 4.34
C ALA A 93 -0.43 10.01 3.82
N LEU A 94 -1.63 9.46 4.01
CA LEU A 94 -2.88 10.16 3.69
C LEU A 94 -3.08 11.40 4.56
N LYS A 95 -2.72 11.34 5.85
CA LYS A 95 -2.78 12.50 6.75
C LYS A 95 -1.76 13.59 6.41
N ASN A 96 -0.59 13.20 5.87
CA ASN A 96 0.46 14.13 5.47
C ASN A 96 0.23 14.77 4.11
N ASN A 97 -0.70 14.25 3.31
CA ASN A 97 -1.12 14.88 2.06
C ASN A 97 -2.13 16.01 2.35
N SER A 98 -1.81 17.22 1.89
CA SER A 98 -2.61 18.44 2.11
C SER A 98 -4.07 18.32 1.67
N LEU A 99 -4.36 17.53 0.63
CA LEU A 99 -5.71 17.35 0.09
C LEU A 99 -6.51 16.24 0.81
N THR A 100 -5.86 15.43 1.65
CA THR A 100 -6.48 14.31 2.36
C THR A 100 -6.26 14.34 3.87
N ALA A 101 -5.66 15.41 4.41
CA ALA A 101 -5.22 15.53 5.80
C ALA A 101 -6.34 15.30 6.84
N GLN A 102 -7.59 15.58 6.48
CA GLN A 102 -8.77 15.40 7.36
C GLN A 102 -9.27 13.95 7.43
N VAL A 103 -8.62 13.02 6.74
CA VAL A 103 -9.06 11.63 6.69
C VAL A 103 -9.09 11.00 8.08
N ASN A 104 -10.21 10.39 8.42
CA ASN A 104 -10.32 9.57 9.62
C ASN A 104 -9.99 8.09 9.31
N GLN A 105 -9.82 7.29 10.36
CA GLN A 105 -9.44 5.88 10.21
C GLN A 105 -10.48 5.07 9.41
N GLN A 106 -11.78 5.33 9.62
CA GLN A 106 -12.85 4.64 8.93
C GLN A 106 -12.84 4.91 7.42
N GLU A 107 -12.60 6.15 7.02
CA GLU A 107 -12.48 6.56 5.61
C GLU A 107 -11.27 5.90 4.93
N ALA A 108 -10.12 5.86 5.61
CA ALA A 108 -8.93 5.18 5.12
C ALA A 108 -9.17 3.67 4.96
N GLU A 109 -9.77 3.01 5.97
CA GLU A 109 -10.14 1.59 5.91
C GLU A 109 -11.10 1.30 4.76
N ARG A 110 -12.07 2.19 4.50
CA ARG A 110 -13.02 2.06 3.39
C ARG A 110 -12.33 2.18 2.04
N ALA A 111 -11.47 3.18 1.85
CA ALA A 111 -10.73 3.39 0.61
C ALA A 111 -9.78 2.21 0.31
N LEU A 112 -9.06 1.75 1.32
CA LEU A 112 -8.17 0.59 1.21
C LEU A 112 -8.96 -0.71 0.94
N SER A 113 -10.10 -0.91 1.61
CA SER A 113 -10.98 -2.06 1.32
C SER A 113 -11.44 -2.06 -0.13
N LYS A 114 -11.85 -0.91 -0.65
CA LYS A 114 -12.22 -0.73 -2.07
C LYS A 114 -11.03 -1.05 -2.99
N TRP A 115 -9.82 -0.63 -2.63
CA TRP A 115 -8.61 -0.93 -3.38
C TRP A 115 -8.28 -2.44 -3.43
N PHE A 116 -8.45 -3.16 -2.32
CA PHE A 116 -8.26 -4.62 -2.25
C PHE A 116 -9.30 -5.39 -3.06
N THR A 117 -10.56 -4.94 -3.07
CA THR A 117 -11.59 -5.53 -3.95
C THR A 117 -11.17 -5.47 -5.41
N GLY A 118 -10.56 -4.35 -5.81
CA GLY A 118 -10.01 -4.17 -7.16
C GLY A 118 -8.75 -4.99 -7.44
N ALA A 119 -8.08 -5.58 -6.44
CA ALA A 119 -6.83 -6.34 -6.62
C ALA A 119 -6.99 -7.51 -7.58
N ARG A 120 -8.09 -8.25 -7.41
CA ARG A 120 -8.47 -9.40 -8.24
C ARG A 120 -8.77 -9.04 -9.71
N ASP A 121 -8.90 -7.76 -10.02
CA ASP A 121 -9.26 -7.25 -11.34
C ASP A 121 -8.10 -6.55 -12.04
N ARG A 122 -6.99 -6.31 -11.31
CA ARG A 122 -5.76 -5.72 -11.85
C ARG A 122 -5.00 -6.77 -12.68
N GLY A 123 -4.23 -6.33 -13.68
CA GLY A 123 -3.46 -7.22 -14.54
C GLY A 123 -4.25 -7.92 -15.66
N GLY A 124 -5.41 -7.39 -16.06
CA GLY A 124 -6.18 -7.89 -17.22
C GLY A 124 -7.27 -8.91 -16.88
N GLN A 125 -7.37 -9.34 -15.63
CA GLN A 125 -8.37 -10.33 -15.14
C GLN A 125 -9.83 -9.81 -15.11
N ARG A 126 -10.06 -8.55 -15.50
CA ARG A 126 -11.42 -8.07 -15.82
C ARG A 126 -11.98 -8.73 -17.07
N ALA A 127 -11.14 -8.97 -18.07
CA ALA A 127 -11.57 -9.57 -19.33
C ALA A 127 -11.98 -11.03 -19.15
N SER A 128 -11.33 -11.77 -18.25
CA SER A 128 -11.67 -13.17 -17.94
C SER A 128 -13.00 -13.36 -17.19
N ARG A 129 -13.73 -12.28 -16.86
CA ARG A 129 -15.09 -12.33 -16.32
C ARG A 129 -16.14 -11.81 -17.27
N GLN A 130 -15.74 -11.27 -18.42
CA GLN A 130 -16.72 -10.94 -19.45
C GLN A 130 -17.30 -12.27 -19.94
N PRO A 131 -18.63 -12.44 -19.95
CA PRO A 131 -19.23 -13.60 -20.59
C PRO A 131 -18.77 -13.63 -22.05
N VAL A 132 -18.42 -14.82 -22.54
CA VAL A 132 -18.09 -15.01 -23.96
C VAL A 132 -19.30 -14.54 -24.77
N PRO A 133 -19.12 -13.65 -25.77
CA PRO A 133 -20.24 -13.24 -26.62
C PRO A 133 -20.83 -14.47 -27.31
N ASN A 134 -22.14 -14.63 -27.24
CA ASN A 134 -22.88 -15.64 -28.02
C ASN A 134 -22.78 -15.37 -29.52
#